data_AF-A0A9E7R610-F1
#
_entry.id   AF-A0A9E7R610-F1
#
_cell.length_a   1.000
_cell.length_b   1.000
_cell.length_c   1.000
_cell.angle_alpha   90.00
_cell.angle_beta   90.00
_cell.angle_gamma   90.00
#
_symmetry.space_group_name_H-M   'P 1'
#
loop_
_entity.id
_entity.type
_entity.pdbx_description
1 polymer ?
#
loop_
_entity_poly.entity_id
_entity_poly.type
_entity_poly.pdbx_seq_one_letter_code
_entity_poly.pdbx_strand_id
1 'polypeptide(L)'
;MPRLPTLPDRYGRATTRLLQGAIVVILLFGVWVRNPSIVVNGVLALGVTFLPAMLERDYRISASPWLVAFITAAVFLHSLGMVGLYDGLWWFDHLTHTLSASIVAGVGYAAVKAIDEYSDAVRLTPRFLFVLVLTVTLALGVLWEVLEFSLRVLARALGMAPVLIQYGVEDTLADLLFDLVGGLVAALFGTGVYDEVAETFRERLEDYREQRFEALREGSREEAAGLVSLATVVRDTRQNAQLAWGLVVLLVGLVVVELLSGSALRGTFTAAVVVLAVLPPAVYRSSRVMLPWWLLVLVAVPGVVYEFAGPGPLSEFATHVAVAAVALVVAVELQLFTSVQMSPRFAVGFVVVTTMAAEGLWALVRWASDLWLGTSFLLGAGPELVVEEALMWGFVYSTAAGLLAGLAFEWGFRRRAARAPVPRERAGPGGSGGS
;
A
#
# COMPACT_ATOMS: atom_id res chain seq x y z
N MET A 1 -16.70 5.89 -23.95
CA MET A 1 -17.28 4.52 -24.06
C MET A 1 -18.80 4.63 -24.05
N PRO A 2 -19.53 3.80 -24.79
CA PRO A 2 -20.99 3.74 -24.70
C PRO A 2 -21.37 3.28 -23.29
N ARG A 3 -22.30 3.98 -22.61
CA ARG A 3 -22.85 3.50 -21.33
C ARG A 3 -23.54 2.16 -21.60
N LEU A 4 -23.08 1.09 -20.96
CA LEU A 4 -23.75 -0.21 -21.00
C LEU A 4 -25.22 -0.02 -20.60
N PRO A 5 -26.19 -0.74 -21.20
CA PRO A 5 -27.59 -0.65 -20.80
C PRO A 5 -27.73 -1.03 -19.32
N THR A 6 -27.97 -0.04 -18.48
CA THR A 6 -28.10 -0.23 -17.03
C THR A 6 -29.49 -0.78 -16.74
N LEU A 7 -29.56 -2.00 -16.22
CA LEU A 7 -30.79 -2.56 -15.67
C LEU A 7 -31.35 -1.62 -14.57
N PRO A 8 -32.68 -1.52 -14.41
CA PRO A 8 -33.28 -0.61 -13.42
C PRO A 8 -32.77 -0.85 -11.99
N ASP A 9 -32.47 0.24 -11.27
CA ASP A 9 -31.95 0.23 -9.89
C ASP A 9 -32.73 -0.61 -8.88
N ARG A 10 -34.04 -0.79 -9.11
CA ARG A 10 -34.90 -1.65 -8.29
C ARG A 10 -34.38 -3.09 -8.22
N TYR A 11 -33.77 -3.58 -9.29
CA TYR A 11 -33.21 -4.93 -9.33
C TYR A 11 -31.94 -5.03 -8.48
N GLY A 12 -31.02 -4.06 -8.56
CA GLY A 12 -29.83 -4.01 -7.68
C GLY A 12 -30.21 -3.98 -6.19
N ARG A 13 -31.20 -3.16 -5.81
CA ARG A 13 -31.72 -3.12 -4.44
C ARG A 13 -32.39 -4.44 -4.01
N ALA A 14 -33.17 -5.06 -4.88
CA ALA A 14 -33.82 -6.34 -4.60
C ALA A 14 -32.78 -7.45 -4.42
N THR A 15 -31.79 -7.53 -5.31
CA THR A 15 -30.67 -8.47 -5.22
C THR A 15 -29.90 -8.31 -3.91
N THR A 16 -29.57 -7.06 -3.54
CA THR A 16 -28.89 -6.75 -2.27
C THR A 16 -29.66 -7.32 -1.07
N ARG A 17 -30.98 -7.06 -0.99
CA ARG A 17 -31.81 -7.54 0.13
C ARG A 17 -31.93 -9.06 0.16
N LEU A 18 -32.03 -9.70 -1.00
CA LEU A 18 -32.08 -11.16 -1.10
C LEU A 18 -30.77 -11.79 -0.59
N LEU A 19 -29.63 -11.25 -1.01
CA LEU A 19 -28.31 -11.72 -0.58
C LEU A 19 -28.06 -11.45 0.90
N GLN A 20 -28.46 -10.29 1.43
CA GLN A 20 -28.44 -10.01 2.87
C GLN A 20 -29.26 -11.03 3.66
N GLY A 21 -30.46 -11.38 3.17
CA GLY A 21 -31.29 -12.44 3.76
C GLY A 21 -30.57 -13.80 3.76
N ALA A 22 -29.86 -14.14 2.69
CA ALA A 22 -29.08 -15.37 2.61
C ALA A 22 -27.89 -15.38 3.57
N ILE A 23 -27.18 -14.25 3.74
CA ILE A 23 -26.13 -14.10 4.76
C ILE A 23 -26.69 -14.29 6.18
N VAL A 24 -27.87 -13.74 6.46
CA VAL A 24 -28.54 -13.96 7.77
C VAL A 24 -28.86 -15.44 7.99
N VAL A 25 -29.28 -16.17 6.95
CA VAL A 25 -29.49 -17.62 7.05
C VAL A 25 -28.18 -18.35 7.36
N ILE A 26 -27.08 -18.01 6.70
CA ILE A 26 -25.74 -18.57 6.97
C ILE A 26 -25.30 -18.27 8.41
N LEU A 27 -25.51 -17.05 8.89
CA LEU A 27 -25.22 -16.65 10.26
C LEU A 27 -26.02 -17.49 11.27
N LEU A 28 -27.33 -17.63 11.07
CA LEU A 28 -28.19 -18.45 11.92
C LEU A 28 -27.77 -19.93 11.90
N PHE A 29 -27.36 -20.43 10.73
CA PHE A 29 -26.78 -21.76 10.60
C PHE A 29 -25.47 -21.90 11.40
N GLY A 30 -24.57 -20.91 11.34
CA GLY A 30 -23.35 -20.86 12.15
C GLY A 30 -23.64 -20.90 13.65
N VAL A 31 -24.67 -20.18 14.12
CA VAL A 31 -25.15 -20.24 15.52
C VAL A 31 -25.67 -21.63 15.86
N TRP A 32 -26.45 -22.25 14.97
CA TRP A 32 -27.03 -23.58 15.16
C TRP A 32 -25.95 -24.67 15.27
N VAL A 33 -24.93 -24.65 14.41
CA VAL A 33 -23.78 -25.57 14.43
C VAL A 33 -22.78 -25.21 15.55
N ARG A 34 -22.93 -24.04 16.19
CA ARG A 34 -22.01 -23.49 17.21
C ARG A 34 -20.59 -23.30 16.67
N ASN A 35 -20.47 -22.86 15.43
CA ASN A 35 -19.18 -22.55 14.81
C ASN A 35 -18.90 -21.02 14.95
N PRO A 36 -17.97 -20.60 15.83
CA PRO A 36 -17.70 -19.18 16.05
C PRO A 36 -17.11 -18.48 14.82
N SER A 37 -16.38 -19.21 13.97
CA SER A 37 -15.82 -18.66 12.74
C SER A 37 -16.91 -18.23 11.76
N ILE A 38 -17.90 -19.10 11.52
CA ILE A 38 -19.06 -18.78 10.66
C ILE A 38 -19.87 -17.61 11.24
N VAL A 39 -20.06 -17.58 12.57
CA VAL A 39 -20.82 -16.51 13.22
C VAL A 39 -20.12 -15.16 13.10
N VAL A 40 -18.83 -15.07 13.45
CA VAL A 40 -18.09 -13.80 13.40
C VAL A 40 -17.98 -13.30 11.96
N ASN A 41 -17.59 -14.16 11.02
CA ASN A 41 -17.53 -13.79 9.60
C ASN A 41 -18.90 -13.39 9.05
N GLY A 42 -19.98 -14.08 9.43
CA GLY A 42 -21.35 -13.71 9.05
C GLY A 42 -21.77 -12.33 9.59
N VAL A 43 -21.38 -11.97 10.82
CA VAL A 43 -21.64 -10.63 11.39
C VAL A 43 -20.85 -9.57 10.63
N LEU A 44 -19.55 -9.79 10.40
CA LEU A 44 -18.68 -8.86 9.67
C LEU A 44 -19.17 -8.68 8.24
N ALA A 45 -19.47 -9.78 7.55
CA ALA A 45 -20.06 -9.81 6.22
C ALA A 45 -21.32 -8.95 6.15
N LEU A 46 -22.29 -9.20 7.03
CA LEU A 46 -23.52 -8.43 7.08
C LEU A 46 -23.23 -6.93 7.33
N GLY A 47 -22.31 -6.61 8.24
CA GLY A 47 -21.85 -5.24 8.48
C GLY A 47 -21.29 -4.56 7.23
N VAL A 48 -20.43 -5.25 6.47
CA VAL A 48 -19.86 -4.74 5.21
C VAL A 48 -20.96 -4.39 4.21
N THR A 49 -22.03 -5.18 4.11
CA THR A 49 -23.15 -4.87 3.19
C THR A 49 -23.87 -3.56 3.53
N PHE A 50 -23.77 -3.08 4.77
CA PHE A 50 -24.36 -1.82 5.20
C PHE A 50 -23.41 -0.63 5.09
N LEU A 51 -22.11 -0.85 4.85
CA LEU A 51 -21.13 0.24 4.73
C LEU A 51 -21.52 1.29 3.68
N PRO A 52 -21.97 0.94 2.46
CA PRO A 52 -22.36 1.97 1.48
C PRO A 52 -23.50 2.86 1.98
N ALA A 53 -24.49 2.28 2.68
CA ALA A 53 -25.60 3.06 3.23
C ALA A 53 -25.16 3.94 4.42
N MET A 54 -24.21 3.48 5.22
CA MET A 54 -23.61 4.30 6.30
C MET A 54 -22.79 5.45 5.72
N LEU A 55 -22.01 5.20 4.67
CA LEU A 55 -21.24 6.22 3.97
C LEU A 55 -22.14 7.27 3.31
N GLU A 56 -23.26 6.85 2.73
CA GLU A 56 -24.27 7.76 2.19
C GLU A 56 -24.92 8.61 3.30
N ARG A 57 -25.27 7.99 4.44
CA ARG A 57 -25.90 8.68 5.57
C ARG A 57 -24.96 9.69 6.25
N ASP A 58 -23.75 9.27 6.59
CA ASP A 58 -22.83 10.01 7.46
C ASP A 58 -21.88 10.92 6.67
N TYR A 59 -21.50 10.48 5.46
CA TYR A 59 -20.51 11.17 4.62
C TYR A 59 -21.07 11.62 3.27
N ARG A 60 -22.34 11.32 2.94
CA ARG A 60 -22.97 11.61 1.63
C ARG A 60 -22.23 10.99 0.45
N ILE A 61 -21.44 9.93 0.67
CA ILE A 61 -20.77 9.19 -0.40
C ILE A 61 -21.75 8.14 -0.92
N SER A 62 -22.31 8.38 -2.11
CA SER A 62 -23.24 7.47 -2.77
C SER A 62 -22.52 6.43 -3.63
N ALA A 63 -23.06 5.23 -3.65
CA ALA A 63 -22.64 4.16 -4.55
C ALA A 63 -23.85 3.67 -5.34
N SER A 64 -23.64 3.33 -6.62
CA SER A 64 -24.73 2.80 -7.45
C SER A 64 -25.35 1.53 -6.83
N PRO A 65 -26.66 1.31 -6.97
CA PRO A 65 -27.31 0.11 -6.45
C PRO A 65 -26.71 -1.21 -6.97
N TRP A 66 -26.09 -1.18 -8.15
CA TRP A 66 -25.39 -2.32 -8.73
C TRP A 66 -24.03 -2.56 -8.09
N LEU A 67 -23.29 -1.51 -7.73
CA LEU A 67 -22.06 -1.65 -6.96
C LEU A 67 -22.36 -2.22 -5.57
N VAL A 68 -23.41 -1.75 -4.90
CA VAL A 68 -23.86 -2.32 -3.62
C VAL A 68 -24.24 -3.79 -3.75
N ALA A 69 -24.95 -4.16 -4.83
CA ALA A 69 -25.29 -5.56 -5.10
C ALA A 69 -24.04 -6.41 -5.37
N PHE A 70 -23.04 -5.87 -6.08
CA PHE A 70 -21.77 -6.54 -6.35
C PHE A 70 -20.96 -6.78 -5.06
N ILE A 71 -20.82 -5.75 -4.22
CA ILE A 71 -20.19 -5.86 -2.90
C ILE A 71 -20.89 -6.94 -2.06
N THR A 72 -22.22 -6.88 -2.02
CA THR A 72 -23.04 -7.84 -1.27
C THR A 72 -22.89 -9.26 -1.82
N ALA A 73 -22.75 -9.43 -3.13
CA ALA A 73 -22.56 -10.74 -3.76
C ALA A 73 -21.19 -11.35 -3.43
N ALA A 74 -20.11 -10.56 -3.50
CA ALA A 74 -18.78 -11.04 -3.12
C ALA A 74 -18.74 -11.49 -1.65
N VAL A 75 -19.28 -10.66 -0.75
CA VAL A 75 -19.34 -10.94 0.69
C VAL A 75 -20.25 -12.14 1.00
N PHE A 76 -21.35 -12.30 0.26
CA PHE A 76 -22.20 -13.49 0.35
C PHE A 76 -21.45 -14.76 -0.08
N LEU A 77 -20.73 -14.72 -1.21
CA LEU A 77 -19.96 -15.87 -1.68
C LEU A 77 -18.86 -16.27 -0.70
N HIS A 78 -18.14 -15.29 -0.13
CA HIS A 78 -17.18 -15.53 0.95
C HIS A 78 -17.86 -16.19 2.17
N SER A 79 -19.01 -15.66 2.62
CA SER A 79 -19.78 -16.25 3.73
C SER A 79 -20.23 -17.68 3.44
N LEU A 80 -20.58 -17.97 2.19
CA LEU A 80 -20.95 -19.32 1.74
C LEU A 80 -19.74 -20.26 1.74
N GLY A 81 -18.56 -19.76 1.39
CA GLY A 81 -17.26 -20.43 1.53
C GLY A 81 -17.07 -21.09 2.89
N MET A 82 -17.29 -20.29 3.94
CA MET A 82 -17.12 -20.68 5.35
C MET A 82 -18.04 -21.82 5.83
N VAL A 83 -19.10 -22.14 5.09
CA VAL A 83 -20.00 -23.26 5.42
C VAL A 83 -19.40 -24.62 4.98
N GLY A 84 -18.26 -24.62 4.30
CA GLY A 84 -17.51 -25.80 3.88
C GLY A 84 -17.21 -25.85 2.37
N LEU A 85 -17.52 -24.79 1.62
CA LEU A 85 -17.19 -24.71 0.20
C LEU A 85 -15.69 -24.51 -0.02
N TYR A 86 -14.99 -23.86 0.90
CA TYR A 86 -13.52 -23.74 0.85
C TYR A 86 -12.83 -25.10 0.89
N ASP A 87 -13.31 -26.03 1.73
CA ASP A 87 -12.74 -27.38 1.80
C ASP A 87 -13.20 -28.28 0.62
N GLY A 88 -14.36 -27.98 0.02
CA GLY A 88 -15.01 -28.84 -0.97
C GLY A 88 -14.70 -28.50 -2.44
N LEU A 89 -14.37 -27.25 -2.74
CA LEU A 89 -14.19 -26.75 -4.11
C LEU A 89 -12.89 -25.94 -4.21
N TRP A 90 -11.84 -26.57 -4.76
CA TRP A 90 -10.49 -25.99 -4.85
C TRP A 90 -10.40 -24.61 -5.51
N TRP A 91 -11.34 -24.24 -6.40
CA TRP A 91 -11.36 -22.94 -7.08
C TRP A 91 -12.20 -21.88 -6.37
N PHE A 92 -13.02 -22.28 -5.40
CA PHE A 92 -14.01 -21.40 -4.79
C PHE A 92 -13.34 -20.30 -3.97
N ASP A 93 -12.30 -20.67 -3.25
CA ASP A 93 -11.49 -19.75 -2.47
C ASP A 93 -10.85 -18.65 -3.35
N HIS A 94 -10.09 -19.07 -4.36
CA HIS A 94 -9.56 -18.22 -5.41
C HIS A 94 -10.58 -17.25 -6.05
N LEU A 95 -11.81 -17.71 -6.31
CA LEU A 95 -12.89 -16.86 -6.81
C LEU A 95 -13.26 -15.77 -5.79
N THR A 96 -13.42 -16.13 -4.53
CA THR A 96 -13.78 -15.18 -3.47
C THR A 96 -12.69 -14.14 -3.21
N HIS A 97 -11.41 -14.53 -3.26
CA HIS A 97 -10.28 -13.61 -3.21
C HIS A 97 -10.27 -12.66 -4.41
N THR A 98 -10.42 -13.18 -5.64
CA THR A 98 -10.51 -12.36 -6.86
C THR A 98 -11.63 -11.32 -6.77
N LEU A 99 -12.83 -11.72 -6.34
CA LEU A 99 -13.97 -10.81 -6.24
C LEU A 99 -13.76 -9.75 -5.15
N SER A 100 -13.30 -10.17 -3.98
CA SER A 100 -13.04 -9.27 -2.85
C SER A 100 -11.93 -8.26 -3.19
N ALA A 101 -10.84 -8.72 -3.79
CA ALA A 101 -9.75 -7.85 -4.23
C ALA A 101 -10.17 -6.89 -5.34
N SER A 102 -11.08 -7.28 -6.23
CA SER A 102 -11.62 -6.36 -7.24
C SER A 102 -12.43 -5.20 -6.62
N ILE A 103 -13.11 -5.45 -5.50
CA ILE A 103 -13.81 -4.43 -4.72
C ILE A 103 -12.79 -3.53 -4.02
N VAL A 104 -11.80 -4.14 -3.36
CA VAL A 104 -10.71 -3.42 -2.67
C VAL A 104 -9.97 -2.50 -3.64
N ALA A 105 -9.62 -3.00 -4.83
CA ALA A 105 -8.99 -2.23 -5.90
C ALA A 105 -9.86 -1.06 -6.35
N GLY A 106 -11.17 -1.27 -6.48
CA GLY A 106 -12.12 -0.23 -6.85
C GLY A 106 -12.28 0.86 -5.80
N VAL A 107 -12.34 0.49 -4.52
CA VAL A 107 -12.35 1.46 -3.40
C VAL A 107 -11.03 2.23 -3.35
N GLY A 108 -9.90 1.54 -3.53
CA GLY A 108 -8.58 2.16 -3.61
C GLY A 108 -8.48 3.15 -4.77
N TYR A 109 -8.99 2.77 -5.95
CA TYR A 109 -9.10 3.65 -7.12
C TYR A 109 -9.94 4.89 -6.81
N ALA A 110 -11.14 4.72 -6.24
CA ALA A 110 -12.03 5.82 -5.94
C ALA A 110 -11.41 6.81 -4.93
N ALA A 111 -10.77 6.28 -3.89
CA ALA A 111 -10.10 7.10 -2.87
C ALA A 111 -8.92 7.89 -3.46
N VAL A 112 -8.05 7.23 -4.22
CA VAL A 112 -6.86 7.87 -4.81
C VAL A 112 -7.27 8.90 -5.86
N LYS A 113 -8.23 8.57 -6.74
CA LYS A 113 -8.73 9.49 -7.76
C LYS A 113 -9.37 10.72 -7.14
N ALA A 114 -10.18 10.55 -6.09
CA ALA A 114 -10.75 11.67 -5.36
C ALA A 114 -9.68 12.61 -4.77
N ILE A 115 -8.60 12.05 -4.21
CA ILE A 115 -7.47 12.84 -3.68
C ILE A 115 -6.72 13.58 -4.80
N ASP A 116 -6.46 12.91 -5.92
CA ASP A 116 -5.78 13.45 -7.09
C ASP A 116 -6.54 14.64 -7.70
N GLU A 117 -7.86 14.53 -7.83
CA GLU A 117 -8.70 15.59 -8.38
C GLU A 117 -8.92 16.74 -7.38
N TYR A 118 -8.88 16.46 -6.08
CA TYR A 118 -9.12 17.45 -5.03
C TYR A 118 -7.87 18.26 -4.64
N SER A 119 -6.67 17.68 -4.73
CA SER A 119 -5.45 18.27 -4.17
C SER A 119 -4.49 18.76 -5.24
N ASP A 120 -4.18 20.06 -5.28
CA ASP A 120 -3.12 20.59 -6.15
C ASP A 120 -1.72 20.04 -5.82
N ALA A 121 -1.56 19.44 -4.63
CA ALA A 121 -0.34 18.85 -4.12
C ALA A 121 -0.15 17.37 -4.51
N VAL A 122 -1.20 16.70 -5.00
CA VAL A 122 -1.14 15.33 -5.50
C VAL A 122 -1.58 15.34 -6.96
N ARG A 123 -0.69 14.92 -7.85
CA ARG A 123 -1.02 14.81 -9.28
C ARG A 123 -0.51 13.48 -9.78
N LEU A 124 -1.37 12.64 -10.32
CA LEU A 124 -1.07 11.29 -10.75
C LEU A 124 -1.30 11.16 -12.25
N THR A 125 -0.46 10.37 -12.92
CA THR A 125 -0.73 10.01 -14.33
C THR A 125 -1.64 8.79 -14.38
N PRO A 126 -2.44 8.59 -15.44
CA PRO A 126 -3.31 7.40 -15.56
C PRO A 126 -2.54 6.08 -15.43
N ARG A 127 -1.31 6.01 -15.98
CA ARG A 127 -0.43 4.85 -15.86
C ARG A 127 0.03 4.63 -14.42
N PHE A 128 0.33 5.71 -13.70
CA PHE A 128 0.71 5.62 -12.29
C PHE A 128 -0.47 5.21 -11.41
N LEU A 129 -1.67 5.74 -11.68
CA LEU A 129 -2.89 5.35 -10.97
C LEU A 129 -3.16 3.84 -11.13
N PHE A 130 -2.97 3.29 -12.34
CA PHE A 130 -3.08 1.85 -12.58
C PHE A 130 -2.12 1.04 -11.69
N VAL A 131 -0.83 1.39 -11.67
CA VAL A 131 0.17 0.69 -10.84
C VAL A 131 -0.15 0.87 -9.36
N LEU A 132 -0.55 2.07 -8.95
CA LEU A 132 -0.87 2.38 -7.56
C LEU A 132 -2.08 1.58 -7.06
N VAL A 133 -3.12 1.40 -7.89
CA VAL A 133 -4.28 0.55 -7.52
C VAL A 133 -3.84 -0.89 -7.30
N LEU A 134 -3.02 -1.46 -8.18
CA LEU A 134 -2.48 -2.81 -7.98
C LEU A 134 -1.61 -2.90 -6.72
N THR A 135 -0.79 -1.88 -6.47
CA THR A 135 0.07 -1.80 -5.29
C THR A 135 -0.78 -1.74 -4.01
N VAL A 136 -1.80 -0.90 -3.96
CA VAL A 136 -2.74 -0.81 -2.84
C VAL A 136 -3.48 -2.12 -2.63
N THR A 137 -3.94 -2.76 -3.71
CA THR A 137 -4.66 -4.04 -3.63
C THR A 137 -3.78 -5.12 -3.02
N LEU A 138 -2.57 -5.29 -3.53
CA LEU A 138 -1.62 -6.28 -3.01
C LEU A 138 -1.18 -5.97 -1.58
N ALA A 139 -0.97 -4.70 -1.24
CA ALA A 139 -0.66 -4.29 0.13
C ALA A 139 -1.81 -4.61 1.10
N LEU A 140 -3.06 -4.44 0.68
CA LEU A 140 -4.22 -4.79 1.49
C LEU A 140 -4.42 -6.31 1.60
N GLY A 141 -4.07 -7.08 0.58
CA GLY A 141 -3.95 -8.54 0.67
C GLY A 141 -2.92 -8.94 1.74
N VAL A 142 -1.71 -8.40 1.68
CA VAL A 142 -0.68 -8.62 2.72
C VAL A 142 -1.17 -8.17 4.10
N LEU A 143 -1.89 -7.05 4.19
CA LEU A 143 -2.48 -6.59 5.46
C LEU A 143 -3.49 -7.60 6.00
N TRP A 144 -4.31 -8.19 5.12
CA TRP A 144 -5.30 -9.20 5.50
C TRP A 144 -4.61 -10.43 6.11
N GLU A 145 -3.59 -10.98 5.44
CA GLU A 145 -2.77 -12.09 5.96
C GLU A 145 -2.18 -11.78 7.35
N VAL A 146 -1.65 -10.57 7.51
CA VAL A 146 -1.09 -10.11 8.79
C VAL A 146 -2.17 -10.04 9.88
N LEU A 147 -3.38 -9.59 9.55
CA LEU A 147 -4.49 -9.52 10.50
C LEU A 147 -4.93 -10.92 10.94
N GLU A 148 -5.04 -11.86 10.01
CA GLU A 148 -5.37 -13.26 10.32
C GLU A 148 -4.32 -13.90 11.22
N PHE A 149 -3.04 -13.75 10.85
CA PHE A 149 -1.92 -14.24 11.65
C PHE A 149 -1.90 -13.62 13.05
N SER A 150 -2.11 -12.30 13.16
CA SER A 150 -2.13 -11.58 14.44
C SER A 150 -3.27 -12.05 15.35
N LEU A 151 -4.47 -12.26 14.79
CA LEU A 151 -5.62 -12.76 15.52
C LEU A 151 -5.45 -14.21 15.96
N ARG A 152 -4.79 -15.03 15.15
CA ARG A 152 -4.39 -16.40 15.51
C ARG A 152 -3.37 -16.43 16.65
N VAL A 153 -2.33 -15.59 16.60
CA VAL A 153 -1.34 -15.46 17.68
C VAL A 153 -2.02 -15.03 18.98
N LEU A 154 -2.91 -14.03 18.91
CA LEU A 154 -3.68 -13.56 20.05
C LEU A 154 -4.60 -14.65 20.63
N ALA A 155 -5.33 -15.39 19.77
CA ALA A 155 -6.20 -16.48 20.21
C ALA A 155 -5.39 -17.58 20.93
N ARG A 156 -4.24 -17.98 20.38
CA ARG A 156 -3.33 -18.94 21.02
C ARG A 156 -2.84 -18.45 22.38
N ALA A 157 -2.44 -17.18 22.48
CA ALA A 157 -1.99 -16.58 23.75
C ALA A 157 -3.10 -16.55 24.83
N LEU A 158 -4.37 -16.43 24.40
CA LEU A 158 -5.54 -16.40 25.27
C LEU A 158 -6.17 -17.80 25.50
N GLY A 159 -5.62 -18.86 24.91
CA GLY A 159 -6.17 -20.22 24.99
C GLY A 159 -7.53 -20.39 24.30
N MET A 160 -7.84 -19.55 23.31
CA MET A 160 -9.09 -19.57 22.54
C MET A 160 -8.92 -20.27 21.19
N ALA A 161 -10.02 -20.79 20.63
CA ALA A 161 -10.03 -21.28 19.25
C ALA A 161 -9.82 -20.10 18.26
N PRO A 162 -9.02 -20.27 17.20
CA PRO A 162 -8.87 -19.24 16.18
C PRO A 162 -10.21 -18.99 15.48
N VAL A 163 -10.54 -17.71 15.31
CA VAL A 163 -11.78 -17.27 14.66
C VAL A 163 -11.60 -17.14 13.14
N LEU A 164 -10.41 -16.70 12.71
CA LEU A 164 -9.98 -16.67 11.31
C LEU A 164 -9.08 -17.87 11.05
N ILE A 165 -9.35 -18.57 9.94
CA ILE A 165 -8.63 -19.77 9.52
C ILE A 165 -7.63 -19.31 8.46
N GLN A 166 -6.40 -19.80 8.54
CA GLN A 166 -5.36 -19.59 7.50
C GLN A 166 -4.84 -20.99 7.16
N TYR A 167 -4.82 -21.38 5.89
CA TYR A 167 -4.70 -22.80 5.53
C TYR A 167 -3.27 -23.24 5.17
N GLY A 168 -2.30 -22.32 5.08
CA GLY A 168 -0.87 -22.63 4.93
C GLY A 168 -0.12 -21.61 4.08
N VAL A 169 1.12 -21.95 3.68
CA VAL A 169 1.95 -21.07 2.83
C VAL A 169 1.38 -20.95 1.43
N GLU A 170 1.00 -22.07 0.82
CA GLU A 170 0.50 -22.10 -0.55
C GLU A 170 -0.82 -21.36 -0.68
N ASP A 171 -1.68 -21.46 0.34
CA ASP A 171 -2.96 -20.76 0.47
C ASP A 171 -2.76 -19.24 0.48
N THR A 172 -2.01 -18.72 1.46
CA THR A 172 -1.62 -17.31 1.55
C THR A 172 -1.06 -16.77 0.22
N LEU A 173 -0.23 -17.55 -0.48
CA LEU A 173 0.39 -17.10 -1.74
C LEU A 173 -0.58 -17.16 -2.91
N ALA A 174 -1.47 -18.15 -2.94
CA ALA A 174 -2.56 -18.22 -3.90
C ALA A 174 -3.52 -17.03 -3.69
N ASP A 175 -3.84 -16.68 -2.45
CA ASP A 175 -4.68 -15.53 -2.10
C ASP A 175 -4.09 -14.24 -2.64
N LEU A 176 -2.81 -13.97 -2.36
CA LEU A 176 -2.12 -12.80 -2.90
C LEU A 176 -2.06 -12.78 -4.44
N LEU A 177 -1.95 -13.96 -5.07
CA LEU A 177 -1.98 -14.07 -6.54
C LEU A 177 -3.38 -13.72 -7.07
N PHE A 178 -4.44 -14.26 -6.49
CA PHE A 178 -5.81 -13.98 -6.92
C PHE A 178 -6.27 -12.57 -6.53
N ASP A 179 -5.67 -11.99 -5.50
CA ASP A 179 -5.82 -10.57 -5.19
C ASP A 179 -5.23 -9.69 -6.30
N LEU A 180 -4.04 -10.05 -6.81
CA LEU A 180 -3.45 -9.37 -7.95
C LEU A 180 -4.31 -9.52 -9.21
N VAL A 181 -4.88 -10.71 -9.45
CA VAL A 181 -5.82 -10.94 -10.56
C VAL A 181 -7.08 -10.08 -10.42
N GLY A 182 -7.69 -10.05 -9.23
CA GLY A 182 -8.86 -9.23 -8.93
C GLY A 182 -8.57 -7.74 -9.11
N GLY A 183 -7.41 -7.29 -8.64
CA GLY A 183 -6.91 -5.94 -8.85
C GLY A 183 -6.70 -5.59 -10.32
N LEU A 184 -6.13 -6.50 -11.11
CA LEU A 184 -5.95 -6.32 -12.56
C LEU A 184 -7.30 -6.23 -13.28
N VAL A 185 -8.25 -7.09 -12.95
CA VAL A 185 -9.61 -7.04 -13.50
C VAL A 185 -10.27 -5.70 -13.19
N ALA A 186 -10.20 -5.23 -11.94
CA ALA A 186 -10.75 -3.95 -11.54
C ALA A 186 -10.05 -2.76 -12.21
N ALA A 187 -8.73 -2.78 -12.31
CA ALA A 187 -7.95 -1.71 -12.91
C ALA A 187 -8.13 -1.62 -14.44
N LEU A 188 -8.40 -2.74 -15.12
CA LEU A 188 -8.61 -2.79 -16.57
C LEU A 188 -10.06 -2.53 -16.98
N PHE A 189 -11.04 -3.02 -16.20
CA PHE A 189 -12.45 -3.04 -16.59
C PHE A 189 -13.37 -2.31 -15.62
N GLY A 190 -12.94 -2.09 -14.38
CA GLY A 190 -13.78 -1.60 -13.28
C GLY A 190 -13.76 -0.09 -13.09
N THR A 191 -12.78 0.65 -13.62
CA THR A 191 -12.59 2.09 -13.30
C THR A 191 -13.86 2.92 -13.53
N GLY A 192 -14.60 2.65 -14.62
CA GLY A 192 -15.86 3.35 -14.93
C GLY A 192 -17.01 3.08 -13.94
N VAL A 193 -16.99 1.96 -13.22
CA VAL A 193 -17.97 1.63 -12.17
C VAL A 193 -17.69 2.42 -10.89
N TYR A 194 -16.41 2.70 -10.62
CA TYR A 194 -15.95 3.39 -9.41
C TYR A 194 -15.82 4.91 -9.59
N ASP A 195 -15.98 5.42 -10.81
CA ASP A 195 -15.93 6.86 -11.12
C ASP A 195 -16.98 7.67 -10.34
N GLU A 196 -18.21 7.15 -10.22
CA GLU A 196 -19.29 7.82 -9.47
C GLU A 196 -18.92 7.98 -7.99
N VAL A 197 -18.37 6.92 -7.38
CA VAL A 197 -17.91 6.96 -5.98
C VAL A 197 -16.76 7.95 -5.80
N ALA A 198 -15.82 7.99 -6.77
CA ALA A 198 -14.70 8.93 -6.76
C ALA A 198 -15.19 10.38 -6.84
N GLU A 199 -16.15 10.67 -7.72
CA GLU A 199 -16.75 12.00 -7.88
C GLU A 199 -17.46 12.47 -6.61
N THR A 200 -18.32 11.63 -6.01
CA THR A 200 -19.00 12.01 -4.76
C THR A 200 -18.03 12.20 -3.60
N PHE A 201 -16.97 11.38 -3.55
CA PHE A 201 -15.95 11.52 -2.52
C PHE A 201 -15.15 12.82 -2.69
N ARG A 202 -14.82 13.21 -3.93
CA ARG A 202 -14.20 14.50 -4.26
C ARG A 202 -15.07 15.67 -3.80
N GLU A 203 -16.35 15.68 -4.14
CA GLU A 203 -17.30 16.73 -3.70
C GLU A 203 -17.32 16.87 -2.18
N ARG A 204 -17.28 15.74 -1.45
CA ARG A 204 -17.26 15.78 0.01
C ARG A 204 -15.96 16.34 0.58
N LEU A 205 -14.82 16.07 -0.05
CA LEU A 205 -13.54 16.67 0.34
C LEU A 205 -13.56 18.20 0.12
N GLU A 206 -14.21 18.67 -0.95
CA GLU A 206 -14.44 20.11 -1.24
C GLU A 206 -15.24 20.79 -0.13
N ASP A 207 -16.39 20.24 0.24
CA ASP A 207 -17.22 20.74 1.35
C ASP A 207 -16.43 20.90 2.66
N TYR A 208 -15.63 19.87 3.02
CA TYR A 208 -14.86 19.87 4.26
C TYR A 208 -13.76 20.95 4.24
N ARG A 209 -13.20 21.22 3.05
CA ARG A 209 -12.21 22.28 2.85
C ARG A 209 -12.80 23.65 3.11
N GLU A 210 -13.94 23.93 2.50
CA GLU A 210 -14.60 25.23 2.57
C GLU A 210 -15.00 25.55 4.00
N GLN A 211 -15.59 24.58 4.71
CA GLN A 211 -15.93 24.72 6.14
C GLN A 211 -14.70 24.97 7.01
N ARG A 212 -13.60 24.25 6.76
CA ARG A 212 -12.33 24.46 7.49
C ARG A 212 -11.71 25.82 7.17
N PHE A 213 -11.76 26.27 5.92
CA PHE A 213 -11.26 27.58 5.53
C PHE A 213 -12.12 28.72 6.09
N GLU A 214 -13.43 28.56 6.17
CA GLU A 214 -14.32 29.51 6.86
C GLU A 214 -13.98 29.61 8.35
N ALA A 215 -13.81 28.47 9.02
CA ALA A 215 -13.39 28.42 10.44
C ALA A 215 -12.00 29.04 10.68
N LEU A 216 -11.04 28.85 9.77
CA LEU A 216 -9.71 29.47 9.84
C LEU A 216 -9.72 30.96 9.45
N ARG A 217 -10.67 31.39 8.60
CA ARG A 217 -10.85 32.80 8.24
C ARG A 217 -11.42 33.61 9.40
N GLU A 218 -12.17 32.96 10.30
CA GLU A 218 -12.63 33.53 11.57
C GLU A 218 -11.61 33.39 12.72
N GLY A 219 -10.59 32.53 12.58
CA GLY A 219 -9.55 32.27 13.58
C GLY A 219 -8.12 32.40 13.05
N SER A 220 -7.55 33.60 13.13
CA SER A 220 -6.11 33.92 13.04
C SER A 220 -5.37 33.70 11.70
N ARG A 221 -4.92 34.83 11.15
CA ARG A 221 -4.06 35.01 9.96
C ARG A 221 -2.61 34.48 10.10
N GLU A 222 -2.30 33.57 11.01
CA GLU A 222 -0.91 33.16 11.29
C GLU A 222 -0.50 31.75 10.80
N GLU A 223 -1.40 30.92 10.28
CA GLU A 223 -1.05 29.56 9.79
C GLU A 223 -0.91 29.44 8.26
N ALA A 224 -0.71 30.55 7.55
CA ALA A 224 -0.45 30.55 6.11
C ALA A 224 1.05 30.47 5.79
N ALA A 225 1.74 29.42 6.25
CA ALA A 225 3.13 29.16 5.84
C ALA A 225 3.45 27.66 5.89
N GLY A 226 3.29 26.96 4.76
CA GLY A 226 3.57 25.53 4.75
C GLY A 226 3.46 24.80 3.42
N LEU A 227 3.72 25.45 2.29
CA LEU A 227 3.84 24.75 1.00
C LEU A 227 5.24 24.99 0.42
N VAL A 228 6.23 24.36 1.06
CA VAL A 228 7.56 24.22 0.45
C VAL A 228 7.51 23.03 -0.50
N SER A 229 7.72 23.32 -1.78
CA SER A 229 7.78 22.30 -2.84
C SER A 229 8.93 21.30 -2.59
N LEU A 230 8.60 20.01 -2.73
CA LEU A 230 9.47 18.85 -2.57
C LEU A 230 10.69 18.85 -3.52
N ALA A 231 10.69 19.69 -4.55
CA ALA A 231 11.83 19.94 -5.44
C ALA A 231 13.06 20.51 -4.70
N THR A 232 12.89 20.99 -3.46
CA THR A 232 13.97 21.52 -2.62
C THR A 232 14.77 20.43 -1.88
N VAL A 233 14.34 19.16 -1.92
CA VAL A 233 15.01 18.05 -1.23
C VAL A 233 16.26 17.58 -2.00
N VAL A 234 16.29 17.76 -3.32
CA VAL A 234 17.50 17.63 -4.14
C VAL A 234 18.19 18.98 -4.19
N ARG A 235 18.68 19.46 -3.04
CA ARG A 235 19.53 20.64 -3.01
C ARG A 235 20.98 20.25 -3.31
N ASP A 236 21.50 20.86 -4.37
CA ASP A 236 22.90 20.87 -4.83
C ASP A 236 23.84 21.32 -3.70
N THR A 237 24.17 20.41 -2.80
CA THR A 237 25.16 20.61 -1.76
C THR A 237 26.28 19.62 -2.01
N ARG A 238 27.50 20.12 -2.24
CA ARG A 238 28.69 19.29 -2.48
C ARG A 238 28.85 18.19 -1.41
N GLN A 239 28.48 18.49 -0.17
CA GLN A 239 28.50 17.53 0.94
C GLN A 239 27.53 16.37 0.76
N ASN A 240 26.29 16.60 0.32
CA ASN A 240 25.35 15.50 0.06
C ASN A 240 25.88 14.57 -1.03
N ALA A 241 26.38 15.16 -2.12
CA ALA A 241 26.92 14.38 -3.24
C ALA A 241 28.14 13.54 -2.82
N GLN A 242 29.09 14.12 -2.07
CA GLN A 242 30.28 13.41 -1.59
C GLN A 242 29.91 12.21 -0.70
N LEU A 243 29.03 12.42 0.28
CA LEU A 243 28.58 11.34 1.17
C LEU A 243 27.80 10.26 0.40
N ALA A 244 26.91 10.68 -0.50
CA ALA A 244 26.11 9.77 -1.31
C ALA A 244 26.97 8.90 -2.23
N TRP A 245 27.96 9.48 -2.92
CA TRP A 245 28.88 8.70 -3.76
C TRP A 245 29.76 7.74 -2.95
N GLY A 246 30.20 8.15 -1.74
CA GLY A 246 30.91 7.24 -0.84
C GLY A 246 30.06 6.01 -0.47
N LEU A 247 28.77 6.20 -0.22
CA LEU A 247 27.83 5.11 0.03
C LEU A 247 27.55 4.25 -1.21
N VAL A 248 27.49 4.84 -2.41
CA VAL A 248 27.40 4.07 -3.67
C VAL A 248 28.62 3.17 -3.85
N VAL A 249 29.83 3.65 -3.57
CA VAL A 249 31.05 2.83 -3.63
C VAL A 249 30.98 1.68 -2.62
N LEU A 250 30.50 1.95 -1.40
CA LEU A 250 30.27 0.90 -0.39
C LEU A 250 29.28 -0.16 -0.89
N LEU A 251 28.14 0.26 -1.46
CA LEU A 251 27.13 -0.65 -2.01
C LEU A 251 27.68 -1.50 -3.16
N VAL A 252 28.48 -0.92 -4.07
CA VAL A 252 29.17 -1.69 -5.12
C VAL A 252 30.12 -2.73 -4.52
N GLY A 253 30.85 -2.36 -3.45
CA GLY A 253 31.68 -3.30 -2.71
C GLY A 253 30.87 -4.46 -2.12
N LEU A 254 29.71 -4.17 -1.52
CA LEU A 254 28.79 -5.17 -0.99
C LEU A 254 28.30 -6.13 -2.09
N VAL A 255 27.90 -5.62 -3.26
CA VAL A 255 27.52 -6.46 -4.41
C VAL A 255 28.61 -7.47 -4.74
N VAL A 256 29.87 -7.04 -4.80
CA VAL A 256 31.00 -7.94 -5.09
C VAL A 256 31.14 -9.00 -4.01
N VAL A 257 31.10 -8.62 -2.72
CA VAL A 257 31.22 -9.56 -1.59
C VAL A 257 30.07 -10.57 -1.58
N GLU A 258 28.84 -10.13 -1.80
CA GLU A 258 27.63 -10.98 -1.81
C GLU A 258 27.64 -11.99 -2.97
N LEU A 259 28.08 -11.55 -4.16
CA LEU A 259 28.21 -12.45 -5.31
C LEU A 259 29.35 -13.46 -5.13
N LEU A 260 30.49 -13.03 -4.57
CA LEU A 260 31.63 -13.92 -4.30
C LEU A 260 31.35 -14.91 -3.17
N SER A 261 30.49 -14.56 -2.21
CA SER A 261 30.02 -15.47 -1.15
C SER A 261 28.92 -16.44 -1.62
N GLY A 262 28.54 -16.40 -2.91
CA GLY A 262 27.55 -17.31 -3.50
C GLY A 262 26.09 -16.89 -3.26
N SER A 263 25.86 -15.73 -2.64
CA SER A 263 24.52 -15.22 -2.35
C SER A 263 23.98 -14.38 -3.52
N ALA A 264 23.69 -15.05 -4.64
CA ALA A 264 23.21 -14.40 -5.87
C ALA A 264 22.01 -13.47 -5.63
N LEU A 265 21.03 -13.92 -4.84
CA LEU A 265 19.80 -13.17 -4.57
C LEU A 265 20.06 -11.83 -3.86
N ARG A 266 20.91 -11.82 -2.81
CA ARG A 266 21.30 -10.57 -2.14
C ARG A 266 22.13 -9.67 -3.05
N GLY A 267 23.12 -10.23 -3.75
CA GLY A 267 23.97 -9.47 -4.66
C GLY A 267 23.18 -8.79 -5.79
N THR A 268 22.19 -9.48 -6.36
CA THR A 268 21.29 -8.90 -7.37
C THR A 268 20.40 -7.81 -6.79
N PHE A 269 19.87 -8.00 -5.57
CA PHE A 269 19.09 -6.97 -4.89
C PHE A 269 19.92 -5.70 -4.62
N THR A 270 21.10 -5.84 -4.03
CA THR A 270 22.02 -4.71 -3.77
C THR A 270 22.45 -4.03 -5.07
N ALA A 271 22.63 -4.78 -6.17
CA ALA A 271 22.93 -4.21 -7.47
C ALA A 271 21.77 -3.36 -8.02
N ALA A 272 20.52 -3.81 -7.86
CA ALA A 272 19.34 -3.02 -8.25
C ALA A 272 19.28 -1.69 -7.47
N VAL A 273 19.63 -1.70 -6.17
CA VAL A 273 19.73 -0.48 -5.36
C VAL A 273 20.78 0.48 -5.92
N VAL A 274 21.97 -0.03 -6.30
CA VAL A 274 23.02 0.80 -6.89
C VAL A 274 22.53 1.48 -8.17
N VAL A 275 21.78 0.75 -9.01
CA VAL A 275 21.20 1.31 -10.24
C VAL A 275 20.24 2.45 -9.92
N LEU A 276 19.33 2.28 -8.95
CA LEU A 276 18.43 3.35 -8.49
C LEU A 276 19.24 4.56 -7.97
N ALA A 277 20.21 4.32 -7.08
CA ALA A 277 21.03 5.39 -6.50
C ALA A 277 21.81 6.21 -7.53
N VAL A 278 22.22 5.60 -8.65
CA VAL A 278 22.96 6.24 -9.74
C VAL A 278 22.04 6.81 -10.83
N LEU A 279 20.73 6.54 -10.78
CA LEU A 279 19.78 7.04 -11.76
C LEU A 279 19.71 8.58 -11.80
N PRO A 280 19.61 9.32 -10.66
CA PRO A 280 19.69 10.80 -10.66
C PRO A 280 20.93 11.39 -11.33
N PRO A 281 22.16 11.04 -10.93
CA PRO A 281 23.34 11.64 -11.57
C PRO A 281 23.48 11.25 -13.04
N ALA A 282 23.02 10.06 -13.44
CA ALA A 282 23.06 9.60 -14.82
C ALA A 282 22.08 10.39 -15.72
N VAL A 283 20.82 10.54 -15.28
CA VAL A 283 19.78 11.24 -16.04
C VAL A 283 20.04 12.74 -16.14
N TYR A 284 20.41 13.38 -15.02
CA TYR A 284 20.72 14.82 -15.00
C TYR A 284 22.13 15.14 -15.50
N ARG A 285 22.94 14.13 -15.86
CA ARG A 285 24.34 14.25 -16.31
C ARG A 285 25.17 15.13 -15.37
N SER A 286 24.94 15.02 -14.07
CA SER A 286 25.57 15.83 -13.03
C SER A 286 25.84 14.99 -11.80
N SER A 287 27.11 14.84 -11.43
CA SER A 287 27.53 14.09 -10.24
C SER A 287 27.09 14.72 -8.91
N ARG A 288 26.50 15.91 -8.94
CA ARG A 288 25.99 16.59 -7.75
C ARG A 288 24.53 16.30 -7.45
N VAL A 289 23.78 15.83 -8.45
CA VAL A 289 22.36 15.51 -8.32
C VAL A 289 22.26 14.08 -7.80
N MET A 290 22.29 13.93 -6.47
CA MET A 290 22.26 12.64 -5.78
C MET A 290 21.07 12.55 -4.84
N LEU A 291 20.61 11.32 -4.59
CA LEU A 291 19.69 11.06 -3.50
C LEU A 291 20.28 11.54 -2.17
N PRO A 292 19.43 11.92 -1.20
CA PRO A 292 19.90 12.25 0.13
C PRO A 292 20.73 11.11 0.75
N TRP A 293 21.95 11.39 1.21
CA TRP A 293 22.88 10.35 1.70
C TRP A 293 22.30 9.47 2.81
N TRP A 294 21.44 10.03 3.67
CA TRP A 294 20.79 9.29 4.76
C TRP A 294 19.81 8.22 4.25
N LEU A 295 19.23 8.38 3.06
CA LEU A 295 18.45 7.32 2.41
C LEU A 295 19.36 6.18 2.00
N LEU A 296 20.51 6.48 1.41
CA LEU A 296 21.49 5.46 1.01
C LEU A 296 22.07 4.72 2.22
N VAL A 297 22.18 5.37 3.39
CA VAL A 297 22.51 4.67 4.64
C VAL A 297 21.45 3.64 4.98
N LEU A 298 20.17 4.00 4.94
CA LEU A 298 19.08 3.06 5.27
C LEU A 298 19.09 1.84 4.33
N VAL A 299 19.45 2.01 3.06
CA VAL A 299 19.57 0.88 2.13
C VAL A 299 20.87 0.08 2.29
N ALA A 300 21.97 0.71 2.72
CA ALA A 300 23.25 0.03 2.92
C ALA A 300 23.34 -0.73 4.25
N VAL A 301 22.66 -0.25 5.29
CA VAL A 301 22.67 -0.84 6.64
C VAL A 301 22.43 -2.35 6.64
N PRO A 302 21.46 -2.91 5.88
CA PRO A 302 21.14 -4.34 5.97
C PRO A 302 22.25 -5.25 5.45
N GLY A 303 22.89 -4.88 4.33
CA GLY A 303 24.07 -5.58 3.84
C GLY A 303 25.21 -5.53 4.84
N VAL A 304 25.48 -4.35 5.42
CA VAL A 304 26.49 -4.21 6.47
C VAL A 304 26.15 -5.04 7.70
N VAL A 305 24.94 -4.95 8.21
CA VAL A 305 24.49 -5.72 9.39
C VAL A 305 24.64 -7.21 9.15
N TYR A 306 24.26 -7.72 7.98
CA TYR A 306 24.43 -9.13 7.66
C TYR A 306 25.91 -9.55 7.67
N GLU A 307 26.78 -8.79 7.02
CA GLU A 307 28.21 -9.15 6.93
C GLU A 307 28.92 -9.12 8.30
N PHE A 308 28.49 -8.26 9.23
CA PHE A 308 29.11 -8.14 10.56
C PHE A 308 28.43 -8.98 11.65
N ALA A 309 27.10 -9.07 11.64
CA ALA A 309 26.33 -9.78 12.66
C ALA A 309 26.00 -11.23 12.27
N GLY A 310 26.16 -11.58 10.99
CA GLY A 310 25.74 -12.87 10.45
C GLY A 310 24.21 -13.00 10.35
N PRO A 311 23.72 -14.19 9.98
CA PRO A 311 22.29 -14.45 9.91
C PRO A 311 21.66 -14.46 11.31
N GLY A 312 20.60 -13.69 11.49
CA GLY A 312 19.78 -13.67 12.70
C GLY A 312 18.65 -12.65 12.64
N PRO A 313 17.88 -12.48 13.73
CA PRO A 313 16.70 -11.60 13.77
C PRO A 313 17.04 -10.15 13.41
N LEU A 314 18.24 -9.68 13.77
CA LEU A 314 18.70 -8.34 13.47
C LEU A 314 18.92 -8.12 11.95
N SER A 315 19.57 -9.07 11.27
CA SER A 315 19.79 -9.00 9.81
C SER A 315 18.49 -9.17 9.03
N GLU A 316 17.57 -10.00 9.54
CA GLU A 316 16.24 -10.21 8.98
C GLU A 316 15.41 -8.92 9.05
N PHE A 317 15.29 -8.34 10.24
CA PHE A 317 14.62 -7.05 10.41
C PHE A 317 15.26 -5.95 9.55
N ALA A 318 16.60 -5.90 9.49
CA ALA A 318 17.30 -4.93 8.66
C ALA A 318 16.92 -5.09 7.17
N THR A 319 16.74 -6.31 6.67
CA THR A 319 16.36 -6.56 5.27
C THR A 319 15.01 -5.90 4.92
N HIS A 320 14.03 -5.99 5.81
CA HIS A 320 12.73 -5.32 5.63
C HIS A 320 12.86 -3.79 5.67
N VAL A 321 13.77 -3.24 6.49
CA VAL A 321 14.12 -1.81 6.46
C VAL A 321 14.76 -1.41 5.12
N ALA A 322 15.58 -2.27 4.50
CA ALA A 322 16.10 -2.04 3.15
C ALA A 322 14.97 -1.93 2.13
N VAL A 323 14.01 -2.86 2.14
CA VAL A 323 12.88 -2.84 1.20
C VAL A 323 12.07 -1.56 1.37
N ALA A 324 11.80 -1.14 2.61
CA ALA A 324 11.13 0.12 2.90
C ALA A 324 11.93 1.35 2.41
N ALA A 325 13.25 1.32 2.58
CA ALA A 325 14.13 2.37 2.10
C ALA A 325 14.19 2.43 0.57
N VAL A 326 14.15 1.29 -0.12
CA VAL A 326 14.05 1.22 -1.58
C VAL A 326 12.70 1.77 -2.05
N ALA A 327 11.59 1.40 -1.40
CA ALA A 327 10.28 1.98 -1.71
C ALA A 327 10.29 3.51 -1.58
N LEU A 328 10.99 4.03 -0.57
CA LEU A 328 11.17 5.46 -0.37
C LEU A 328 12.06 6.11 -1.43
N VAL A 329 13.14 5.44 -1.86
CA VAL A 329 13.96 5.89 -3.00
C VAL A 329 13.11 5.98 -4.26
N VAL A 330 12.32 4.95 -4.56
CA VAL A 330 11.40 4.94 -5.70
C VAL A 330 10.37 6.08 -5.59
N ALA A 331 9.80 6.32 -4.41
CA ALA A 331 8.88 7.43 -4.18
C ALA A 331 9.53 8.79 -4.51
N VAL A 332 10.77 9.00 -4.05
CA VAL A 332 11.55 10.20 -4.33
C VAL A 332 11.84 10.33 -5.82
N GLU A 333 12.27 9.26 -6.48
CA GLU A 333 12.55 9.24 -7.91
C GLU A 333 11.32 9.52 -8.76
N LEU A 334 10.17 8.93 -8.43
CA LEU A 334 8.90 9.22 -9.09
C LEU A 334 8.58 10.71 -9.05
N GLN A 335 8.76 11.34 -7.88
CA GLN A 335 8.52 12.77 -7.73
C GLN A 335 9.56 13.66 -8.45
N LEU A 336 10.77 13.14 -8.71
CA LEU A 336 11.83 13.87 -9.41
C LEU A 336 11.73 13.76 -10.93
N PHE A 337 11.41 12.57 -11.43
CA PHE A 337 11.49 12.24 -12.85
C PHE A 337 10.15 12.18 -13.56
N THR A 338 9.05 12.11 -12.83
CA THR A 338 7.72 12.07 -13.41
C THR A 338 6.94 13.32 -13.05
N SER A 339 5.78 13.50 -13.69
CA SER A 339 4.85 14.57 -13.31
C SER A 339 4.14 14.29 -11.99
N VAL A 340 4.44 13.16 -11.31
CA VAL A 340 3.79 12.77 -10.07
C VAL A 340 4.18 13.72 -8.95
N GLN A 341 3.17 14.30 -8.30
CA GLN A 341 3.35 15.14 -7.12
C GLN A 341 2.74 14.43 -5.92
N MET A 342 3.42 14.49 -4.77
CA MET A 342 2.95 13.88 -3.52
C MET A 342 3.14 14.86 -2.36
N SER A 343 2.14 14.95 -1.48
CA SER A 343 2.30 15.61 -0.18
C SER A 343 3.14 14.74 0.76
N PRO A 344 3.78 15.29 1.82
CA PRO A 344 4.55 14.48 2.77
C PRO A 344 3.73 13.35 3.41
N ARG A 345 2.46 13.61 3.77
CA ARG A 345 1.57 12.58 4.36
C ARG A 345 1.20 11.50 3.35
N PHE A 346 0.95 11.89 2.10
CA PHE A 346 0.71 10.93 1.03
C PHE A 346 1.95 10.07 0.77
N ALA A 347 3.15 10.66 0.80
CA ALA A 347 4.40 9.93 0.64
C ALA A 347 4.62 8.89 1.76
N VAL A 348 4.27 9.19 3.02
CA VAL A 348 4.30 8.19 4.11
C VAL A 348 3.38 7.02 3.81
N GLY A 349 2.11 7.29 3.46
CA GLY A 349 1.15 6.25 3.11
C GLY A 349 1.60 5.41 1.91
N PHE A 350 2.11 6.08 0.87
CA PHE A 350 2.68 5.44 -0.31
C PHE A 350 3.84 4.52 0.05
N VAL A 351 4.78 4.96 0.89
CA VAL A 351 5.92 4.12 1.33
C VAL A 351 5.45 2.88 2.06
N VAL A 352 4.50 3.00 3.00
CA VAL A 352 3.94 1.83 3.73
C VAL A 352 3.32 0.85 2.75
N VAL A 353 2.42 1.34 1.90
CA VAL A 353 1.70 0.53 0.90
C VAL A 353 2.68 -0.15 -0.07
N THR A 354 3.63 0.60 -0.63
CA THR A 354 4.62 0.05 -1.56
C THR A 354 5.55 -0.94 -0.88
N THR A 355 5.90 -0.75 0.39
CA THR A 355 6.72 -1.71 1.15
C THR A 355 5.99 -3.04 1.32
N MET A 356 4.73 -2.99 1.76
CA MET A 356 3.91 -4.19 1.94
C MET A 356 3.66 -4.91 0.61
N ALA A 357 3.31 -4.16 -0.44
CA ALA A 357 3.11 -4.73 -1.77
C ALA A 357 4.39 -5.33 -2.35
N ALA A 358 5.55 -4.69 -2.14
CA ALA A 358 6.82 -5.22 -2.61
C ALA A 358 7.16 -6.56 -1.94
N GLU A 359 6.84 -6.72 -0.66
CA GLU A 359 7.06 -7.96 0.09
C GLU A 359 6.10 -9.07 -0.33
N GLY A 360 4.81 -8.74 -0.52
CA GLY A 360 3.85 -9.68 -1.12
C GLY A 360 4.28 -10.14 -2.51
N LEU A 361 4.68 -9.19 -3.37
CA LEU A 361 5.16 -9.50 -4.71
C LEU A 361 6.44 -10.33 -4.68
N TRP A 362 7.35 -10.03 -3.76
CA TRP A 362 8.58 -10.80 -3.59
C TRP A 362 8.33 -12.23 -3.12
N ALA A 363 7.35 -12.43 -2.23
CA ALA A 363 6.89 -13.76 -1.84
C ALA A 363 6.34 -14.55 -3.04
N LEU A 364 5.49 -13.92 -3.86
CA LEU A 364 4.96 -14.51 -5.09
C LEU A 364 6.07 -14.87 -6.09
N VAL A 365 7.06 -14.00 -6.29
CA VAL A 365 8.18 -14.26 -7.20
C VAL A 365 9.03 -15.43 -6.72
N ARG A 366 9.34 -15.51 -5.41
CA ARG A 366 10.08 -16.65 -4.84
C ARG A 366 9.30 -17.95 -5.00
N TRP A 367 8.02 -17.93 -4.71
CA TRP A 367 7.13 -19.07 -4.88
C TRP A 367 7.03 -19.53 -6.33
N ALA A 368 6.80 -18.62 -7.26
CA ALA A 368 6.78 -18.93 -8.70
C ALA A 368 8.14 -19.48 -9.17
N SER A 369 9.24 -18.92 -8.68
CA SER A 369 10.57 -19.44 -8.98
C SER A 369 10.75 -20.88 -8.48
N ASP A 370 10.29 -21.19 -7.27
CA ASP A 370 10.36 -22.55 -6.72
C ASP A 370 9.52 -23.54 -7.55
N LEU A 371 8.32 -23.13 -7.99
CA LEU A 371 7.43 -23.97 -8.81
C LEU A 371 7.92 -24.19 -10.25
N TRP A 372 8.35 -23.12 -10.93
CA TRP A 372 8.61 -23.13 -12.37
C TRP A 372 10.09 -23.30 -12.74
N LEU A 373 10.99 -22.85 -11.86
CA LEU A 373 12.44 -22.90 -12.08
C LEU A 373 13.14 -23.93 -11.18
N GLY A 374 12.41 -24.57 -10.25
CA GLY A 374 12.95 -25.57 -9.34
C GLY A 374 13.92 -25.01 -8.31
N THR A 375 13.78 -23.72 -7.96
CA THR A 375 14.57 -23.09 -6.88
C THR A 375 14.07 -23.51 -5.50
N SER A 376 14.77 -23.08 -4.44
CA SER A 376 14.43 -23.35 -3.04
C SER A 376 14.44 -22.07 -2.20
N PHE A 377 13.97 -20.97 -2.78
CA PHE A 377 14.02 -19.64 -2.16
C PHE A 377 12.94 -19.41 -1.08
N LEU A 378 11.87 -20.18 -1.09
CA LEU A 378 10.81 -20.11 -0.10
C LEU A 378 10.45 -21.51 0.45
N LEU A 379 10.03 -22.43 -0.42
CA LEU A 379 9.50 -23.73 0.00
C LEU A 379 10.59 -24.70 0.48
N GLY A 380 11.83 -24.49 0.07
CA GLY A 380 12.96 -25.34 0.48
C GLY A 380 13.58 -25.00 1.83
N ALA A 381 13.07 -23.98 2.54
CA ALA A 381 13.69 -23.46 3.76
C ALA A 381 13.42 -24.31 5.02
N GLY A 382 12.48 -25.25 4.98
CA GLY A 382 12.16 -26.12 6.12
C GLY A 382 10.75 -26.73 6.05
N PRO A 383 10.23 -27.24 7.18
CA PRO A 383 8.84 -27.68 7.28
C PRO A 383 7.87 -26.53 6.97
N GLU A 384 6.74 -26.83 6.33
CA GLU A 384 5.74 -25.85 5.88
C GLU A 384 5.34 -24.85 6.97
N LEU A 385 5.05 -25.32 8.18
CA LEU A 385 4.67 -24.47 9.31
C LEU A 385 5.74 -23.42 9.66
N VAL A 386 7.03 -23.78 9.54
CA VAL A 386 8.14 -22.87 9.82
C VAL A 386 8.25 -21.83 8.70
N VAL A 387 8.02 -22.24 7.46
CA VAL A 387 8.01 -21.34 6.29
C VAL A 387 6.84 -20.36 6.37
N GLU A 388 5.64 -20.84 6.75
CA GLU A 388 4.45 -20.02 6.98
C GLU A 388 4.70 -18.97 8.05
N GLU A 389 5.18 -19.40 9.22
CA GLU A 389 5.43 -18.49 10.33
C GLU A 389 6.50 -17.45 9.97
N ALA A 390 7.57 -17.85 9.29
CA ALA A 390 8.61 -16.93 8.82
C ALA A 390 8.08 -15.93 7.78
N LEU A 391 7.24 -16.38 6.83
CA LEU A 391 6.61 -15.50 5.84
C LEU A 391 5.71 -14.45 6.52
N MET A 392 4.89 -14.89 7.48
CA MET A 392 3.99 -14.01 8.22
C MET A 392 4.74 -12.98 9.06
N TRP A 393 5.79 -13.39 9.78
CA TRP A 393 6.65 -12.44 10.48
C TRP A 393 7.34 -11.46 9.53
N GLY A 394 7.74 -11.91 8.33
CA GLY A 394 8.24 -11.04 7.28
C GLY A 394 7.24 -9.95 6.87
N PHE A 395 5.96 -10.29 6.72
CA PHE A 395 4.90 -9.31 6.45
C PHE A 395 4.65 -8.35 7.62
N VAL A 396 4.75 -8.83 8.86
CA VAL A 396 4.67 -7.97 10.06
C VAL A 396 5.85 -6.99 10.10
N TYR A 397 7.07 -7.49 9.91
CA TYR A 397 8.28 -6.67 9.93
C TYR A 397 8.32 -5.66 8.80
N SER A 398 7.85 -6.01 7.61
CA SER A 398 7.77 -5.07 6.49
C SER A 398 6.74 -3.97 6.71
N THR A 399 5.58 -4.31 7.28
CA THR A 399 4.57 -3.32 7.66
C THR A 399 5.15 -2.34 8.69
N ALA A 400 5.84 -2.86 9.71
CA ALA A 400 6.52 -2.03 10.71
C ALA A 400 7.65 -1.18 10.11
N ALA A 401 8.48 -1.77 9.24
CA ALA A 401 9.58 -1.08 8.57
C ALA A 401 9.08 0.05 7.66
N GLY A 402 8.02 -0.19 6.90
CA GLY A 402 7.36 0.81 6.06
C GLY A 402 6.85 2.00 6.88
N LEU A 403 6.20 1.74 8.02
CA LEU A 403 5.73 2.79 8.94
C LEU A 403 6.90 3.60 9.51
N LEU A 404 7.95 2.93 10.00
CA LEU A 404 9.13 3.57 10.54
C LEU A 404 9.86 4.41 9.48
N ALA A 405 10.04 3.89 8.27
CA ALA A 405 10.68 4.59 7.16
C ALA A 405 9.88 5.81 6.72
N GLY A 406 8.56 5.68 6.61
CA GLY A 406 7.66 6.79 6.29
C GLY A 406 7.72 7.89 7.34
N LEU A 407 7.63 7.54 8.63
CA LEU A 407 7.74 8.52 9.72
C LEU A 407 9.13 9.19 9.78
N ALA A 408 10.21 8.43 9.54
CA ALA A 408 11.56 8.97 9.46
C ALA A 408 11.71 9.95 8.30
N PHE A 409 11.10 9.65 7.14
CA PHE A 409 11.05 10.54 5.99
C PHE A 409 10.32 11.84 6.33
N GLU A 410 9.13 11.76 6.91
CA GLU A 410 8.35 12.95 7.30
C GLU A 410 9.10 13.80 8.33
N TRP A 411 9.70 13.17 9.34
CA TRP A 411 10.51 13.86 10.34
C TRP A 411 11.74 14.56 9.73
N GLY A 412 12.44 13.87 8.83
CA GLY A 412 13.57 14.41 8.08
C GLY A 412 13.17 15.60 7.19
N PHE A 413 11.96 15.57 6.62
CA PHE A 413 11.40 16.67 5.85
C PHE A 413 11.08 17.88 6.73
N ARG A 414 10.31 17.69 7.81
CA ARG A 414 9.90 18.76 8.75
C ARG A 414 11.11 19.49 9.34
N ARG A 415 12.15 18.76 9.75
CA ARG A 415 13.40 19.36 10.28
C ARG A 415 14.15 20.21 9.26
N ARG A 416 14.11 19.85 7.98
CA ARG A 416 14.80 20.61 6.91
C ARG A 416 13.99 21.81 6.44
N ALA A 417 12.67 21.68 6.36
CA ALA A 417 11.77 22.80 6.08
C ALA A 417 11.90 23.90 7.15
N ALA A 418 12.01 23.54 8.43
CA ALA A 418 12.22 24.47 9.54
C ALA A 418 13.57 25.23 9.50
N ARG A 419 14.54 24.75 8.70
CA ARG A 419 15.87 25.38 8.54
C ARG A 419 16.01 26.17 7.24
N ALA A 420 14.96 26.25 6.42
CA ALA A 420 14.98 27.02 5.18
C ALA A 420 14.89 28.53 5.51
N PRO A 421 15.74 29.39 4.92
CA PRO A 421 15.64 30.84 5.12
C PRO A 421 14.29 31.34 4.60
N VAL A 422 13.58 32.14 5.40
CA VAL A 422 12.35 32.83 4.96
C VAL A 422 12.71 33.77 3.80
N PRO A 423 11.99 33.72 2.66
CA PRO A 423 12.21 34.68 1.58
C PRO A 423 11.98 36.10 2.12
N ARG A 424 13.02 36.94 2.09
CA ARG A 424 12.84 38.37 2.37
C ARG A 424 11.95 38.94 1.28
N GLU A 425 10.75 39.40 1.66
CA GLU A 425 9.96 40.32 0.84
C GLU A 425 10.89 41.42 0.35
N ARG A 426 11.11 41.49 -0.96
CA ARG A 426 11.73 42.67 -1.56
C ARG A 426 10.72 43.79 -1.38
N ALA A 427 10.95 44.64 -0.38
CA ALA A 427 10.32 45.94 -0.31
C ALA A 427 10.44 46.59 -1.70
N GLY A 428 9.30 46.82 -2.36
CA GLY A 428 9.25 47.53 -3.63
C GLY A 428 9.94 48.89 -3.46
N PRO A 429 10.53 49.45 -4.53
CA PRO A 429 11.12 50.77 -4.44
C PRO A 429 10.03 51.74 -4.00
N GLY A 430 10.20 52.31 -2.80
CA GLY A 430 9.30 53.33 -2.28
C GLY A 430 9.15 54.44 -3.29
N GLY A 431 7.92 54.91 -3.46
CA GLY A 431 7.59 56.01 -4.35
C GLY A 431 8.45 57.22 -4.04
N SER A 432 9.30 57.60 -5.00
CA SER A 432 9.83 58.95 -5.09
C SER A 432 8.68 59.85 -5.51
N GLY A 433 8.25 60.70 -4.57
CA GLY A 433 7.14 61.63 -4.73
C GLY A 433 7.34 62.65 -5.86
N GLY A 434 6.22 63.05 -6.46
CA GLY A 434 6.11 64.32 -7.16
C GLY A 434 5.55 65.39 -6.22
N SER A 435 6.25 66.50 -6.10
CA SER A 435 5.80 67.87 -6.47
C SER A 435 6.87 68.86 -6.06
#